data_AF-A0A7C3RD32-F1
#
_entry.id   AF-A0A7C3RD32-F1
#
_cell.length_a   1.000
_cell.length_b   1.000
_cell.length_c   1.000
_cell.angle_alpha   90.00
_cell.angle_beta   90.00
_cell.angle_gamma   90.00
#
_symmetry.space_group_name_H-M   'P 1'
#
loop_
_entity.id
_entity.type
_entity.pdbx_description
1 polymer ?
#
loop_
_entity_poly.entity_id
_entity_poly.type
_entity_poly.pdbx_seq_one_letter_code
_entity_poly.pdbx_strand_id
1 'polypeptide(L)'
;MSEKTLSGGDELFFHPDVLTFYYSVIEEWKSEKKIALLLGCTKHKPYSRSFMHKKVIGMLRKHSLDSKVQEYIIGEPLIAVPREWETKYPATHYDFPPEKMTESGRKVFINRLNLFFKKAVKMHNFFIVFAPNHHKRIILESIDGLAHPIVVSYNVYRLPVLLEILKEVAHEI
;
A
#
# COMPACT_ATOMS: atom_id res chain seq x y z
N MET A 1 20.39 19.94 -0.81
CA MET A 1 21.10 18.69 -1.13
C MET A 1 20.17 17.87 -2.02
N SER A 2 20.60 17.42 -3.20
CA SER A 2 19.75 16.58 -4.06
C SER A 2 19.50 15.23 -3.38
N GLU A 3 18.23 14.84 -3.25
CA GLU A 3 17.87 13.51 -2.73
C GLU A 3 18.45 12.43 -3.67
N LYS A 4 19.19 11.48 -3.10
CA LYS A 4 19.83 10.40 -3.86
C LYS A 4 18.82 9.29 -4.13
N THR A 5 18.76 8.80 -5.37
CA THR A 5 17.98 7.59 -5.67
C THR A 5 18.66 6.36 -5.08
N LEU A 6 17.94 5.61 -4.24
CA LEU A 6 18.37 4.33 -3.71
C LEU A 6 18.16 3.24 -4.76
N SER A 7 19.16 2.43 -5.08
CA SER A 7 19.01 1.37 -6.09
C SER A 7 19.61 0.07 -5.57
N GLY A 8 18.92 -1.05 -5.70
CA GLY A 8 19.36 -2.31 -5.13
C GLY A 8 18.28 -3.39 -5.08
N GLY A 9 18.59 -4.48 -4.38
CA GLY A 9 17.67 -5.57 -4.03
C GLY A 9 17.36 -5.57 -2.53
N ASP A 10 17.36 -6.77 -1.93
CA ASP A 10 16.94 -7.01 -0.55
C ASP A 10 17.68 -6.17 0.49
N GLU A 11 18.93 -5.77 0.22
CA GLU A 11 19.70 -4.88 1.09
C GLU A 11 19.00 -3.54 1.34
N LEU A 12 18.15 -3.07 0.41
CA LEU A 12 17.40 -1.84 0.58
C LEU A 12 16.38 -1.91 1.71
N PHE A 13 15.89 -3.08 2.10
CA PHE A 13 15.05 -3.20 3.30
C PHE A 13 15.79 -2.74 4.56
N PHE A 14 17.13 -2.76 4.55
CA PHE A 14 17.96 -2.39 5.71
C PHE A 14 18.64 -1.03 5.52
N HIS A 15 18.38 -0.33 4.42
CA HIS A 15 18.92 1.01 4.21
C HIS A 15 18.37 1.97 5.28
N PRO A 16 19.20 2.83 5.90
CA PRO A 16 18.77 3.74 6.97
C PRO A 16 17.53 4.55 6.60
N ASP A 17 17.50 5.15 5.42
CA ASP A 17 16.35 5.96 4.96
C ASP A 17 15.05 5.15 4.80
N VAL A 18 15.17 3.88 4.37
CA VAL A 18 14.02 2.98 4.24
C VAL A 18 13.50 2.57 5.63
N LEU A 19 14.41 2.27 6.55
CA LEU A 19 14.07 1.97 7.93
C LEU A 19 13.41 3.17 8.62
N THR A 20 13.99 4.36 8.49
CA THR A 20 13.42 5.60 9.04
C THR A 20 12.02 5.84 8.49
N PHE A 21 11.81 5.71 7.17
CA PHE A 21 10.49 5.86 6.59
C PHE A 21 9.50 4.82 7.16
N TYR A 22 9.91 3.56 7.21
CA TYR A 22 9.09 2.47 7.76
C TYR A 22 8.71 2.73 9.22
N TYR A 23 9.66 3.08 10.07
CA TYR A 23 9.41 3.38 11.48
C TYR A 23 8.51 4.61 11.65
N SER A 24 8.70 5.69 10.87
CA SER A 24 7.76 6.82 10.87
C SER A 24 6.34 6.39 10.49
N VAL A 25 6.16 5.46 9.54
CA VAL A 25 4.82 4.92 9.24
C VAL A 25 4.27 4.12 10.43
N ILE A 26 5.08 3.33 11.12
CA ILE A 26 4.64 2.55 12.29
C ILE A 26 4.36 3.43 13.51
N GLU A 27 5.11 4.50 13.72
CA GLU A 27 5.05 5.30 14.94
C GLU A 27 4.15 6.53 14.80
N GLU A 28 4.26 7.25 13.68
CA GLU A 28 3.64 8.57 13.52
C GLU A 28 2.36 8.53 12.69
N TRP A 29 2.31 7.73 11.61
CA TRP A 29 1.18 7.75 10.68
C TRP A 29 -0.13 7.35 11.38
N LYS A 30 -1.21 8.11 11.16
CA LYS A 30 -2.55 7.76 11.61
C LYS A 30 -3.56 8.12 10.53
N SER A 31 -4.65 7.36 10.48
CA SER A 31 -5.78 7.67 9.62
C SER A 31 -7.06 7.49 10.41
N GLU A 32 -8.00 8.41 10.24
CA GLU A 32 -9.34 8.33 10.85
C GLU A 32 -10.34 7.60 9.94
N LYS A 33 -9.96 7.38 8.68
CA LYS A 33 -10.78 6.74 7.65
C LYS A 33 -10.95 5.25 7.97
N LYS A 34 -12.17 4.75 7.99
CA LYS A 34 -12.46 3.37 8.42
C LYS A 34 -12.23 2.30 7.34
N ILE A 35 -12.01 2.69 6.08
CA ILE A 35 -11.75 1.78 4.97
C ILE A 35 -10.29 1.90 4.55
N ALA A 36 -9.55 0.79 4.53
CA ALA A 36 -8.21 0.70 3.98
C ALA A 36 -8.23 0.07 2.59
N LEU A 37 -7.86 0.81 1.55
CA LEU A 37 -7.65 0.32 0.19
C LEU A 37 -6.16 0.04 -0.03
N LEU A 38 -5.83 -1.24 -0.17
CA LEU A 38 -4.47 -1.75 -0.36
C LEU A 38 -4.18 -1.90 -1.86
N LEU A 39 -3.31 -1.03 -2.37
CA LEU A 39 -2.87 -0.99 -3.77
C LEU A 39 -1.45 -1.53 -3.87
N GLY A 40 -1.10 -2.22 -4.95
CA GLY A 40 0.31 -2.59 -5.19
C GLY A 40 1.13 -1.38 -5.65
N CYS A 41 2.44 -1.40 -5.40
CA CYS A 41 3.35 -0.38 -5.95
C CYS A 41 3.42 -0.43 -7.49
N THR A 42 3.99 0.61 -8.08
CA THR A 42 4.23 0.68 -9.53
C THR A 42 5.61 1.26 -9.82
N LYS A 43 6.14 1.00 -11.01
CA LYS A 43 7.45 1.52 -11.46
C LYS A 43 7.49 3.05 -11.46
N HIS A 44 6.39 3.70 -11.86
CA HIS A 44 6.30 5.16 -11.89
C HIS A 44 6.06 5.73 -10.50
N LYS A 45 6.91 6.67 -10.09
CA LYS A 45 6.80 7.39 -8.82
C LYS A 45 6.68 8.91 -9.08
N PRO A 46 5.88 9.65 -8.30
CA PRO A 46 4.95 9.16 -7.27
C PRO A 46 3.87 8.24 -7.87
N TYR A 47 3.41 7.26 -7.09
CA TYR A 47 2.56 6.16 -7.56
C TYR A 47 1.25 6.65 -8.18
N SER A 48 0.71 7.76 -7.67
CA SER A 48 -0.48 8.46 -8.19
C SER A 48 -0.38 8.86 -9.67
N ARG A 49 0.83 8.87 -10.26
CA ARG A 49 1.01 9.17 -11.70
C ARG A 49 0.79 7.96 -12.60
N SER A 50 0.82 6.75 -12.05
CA SER A 50 0.61 5.52 -12.80
C SER A 50 -0.84 5.38 -13.26
N PHE A 51 -1.06 4.66 -14.36
CA PHE A 51 -2.38 4.53 -14.99
C PHE A 51 -3.46 4.03 -14.03
N MET A 52 -3.21 2.94 -13.31
CA MET A 52 -4.22 2.36 -12.42
C MET A 52 -4.52 3.27 -11.23
N HIS A 53 -3.49 3.84 -10.60
CA HIS A 53 -3.70 4.75 -9.48
C HIS A 53 -4.49 6.00 -9.88
N LYS A 54 -4.21 6.58 -11.06
CA LYS A 54 -5.02 7.70 -11.59
C LYS A 54 -6.49 7.34 -11.71
N LYS A 55 -6.79 6.12 -12.19
CA LYS A 55 -8.17 5.64 -12.32
C LYS A 55 -8.84 5.44 -10.97
N VAL A 56 -8.14 4.82 -10.01
CA VAL A 56 -8.65 4.63 -8.64
C VAL A 56 -8.90 5.97 -7.95
N ILE A 57 -7.94 6.89 -7.96
CA ILE A 57 -8.06 8.23 -7.36
C ILE A 57 -9.23 9.00 -8.01
N GLY A 58 -9.31 8.99 -9.34
CA GLY A 58 -10.39 9.66 -10.06
C GLY A 58 -11.78 9.09 -9.71
N MET A 59 -11.88 7.77 -9.58
CA MET A 59 -13.10 7.09 -9.15
C MET A 59 -13.48 7.46 -7.72
N LEU A 60 -12.54 7.42 -6.76
CA LEU A 60 -12.81 7.79 -5.37
C LEU A 60 -13.35 9.22 -5.26
N ARG A 61 -12.69 10.18 -5.92
CA ARG A 61 -13.12 11.59 -5.94
C ARG A 61 -14.47 11.79 -6.60
N LYS A 62 -14.70 11.16 -7.76
CA LYS A 62 -15.97 11.27 -8.50
C LYS A 62 -17.18 10.82 -7.66
N HIS A 63 -16.95 9.90 -6.72
CA HIS A 63 -17.99 9.33 -5.87
C HIS A 63 -17.90 9.78 -4.40
N SER A 64 -17.12 10.82 -4.10
CA SER A 64 -16.96 11.38 -2.75
C SER A 64 -16.54 10.33 -1.70
N LEU A 65 -15.71 9.37 -2.10
CA LEU A 65 -15.19 8.30 -1.25
C LEU A 65 -13.78 8.61 -0.70
N ASP A 66 -13.11 9.64 -1.22
CA ASP A 66 -11.74 10.00 -0.86
C ASP A 66 -11.60 10.48 0.61
N SER A 67 -12.67 10.96 1.22
CA SER A 67 -12.73 11.27 2.65
C SER A 67 -12.96 10.03 3.53
N LYS A 68 -13.49 8.92 2.98
CA LYS A 68 -13.81 7.68 3.72
C LYS A 68 -12.76 6.58 3.55
N VAL A 69 -11.98 6.63 2.47
CA VAL A 69 -11.06 5.57 2.06
C VAL A 69 -9.61 6.03 2.24
N GLN A 70 -8.86 5.31 3.06
CA GLN A 70 -7.42 5.45 3.17
C GLN A 70 -6.74 4.56 2.14
N GLU A 71 -5.93 5.16 1.28
CA GLU A 71 -5.10 4.43 0.33
C GLU A 71 -3.74 4.10 0.95
N TYR A 72 -3.32 2.85 0.83
CA TYR A 72 -1.96 2.39 1.13
C TYR A 72 -1.34 1.72 -0.09
N ILE A 73 -0.14 2.14 -0.45
CA ILE A 73 0.65 1.54 -1.52
C ILE A 73 1.59 0.53 -0.89
N ILE A 74 1.36 -0.74 -1.18
CA ILE A 74 2.10 -1.88 -0.65
C ILE A 74 3.15 -2.30 -1.67
N GLY A 75 4.42 -2.31 -1.26
CA GLY A 75 5.51 -2.74 -2.13
C GLY A 75 6.89 -2.55 -1.52
N GLU A 76 7.87 -3.10 -2.21
CA GLU A 76 9.27 -3.06 -1.83
C GLU A 76 9.89 -1.67 -2.11
N PRO A 77 10.93 -1.27 -1.36
CA PRO A 77 11.35 -1.81 -0.07
C PRO A 77 10.56 -1.20 1.12
N LEU A 78 9.64 -0.27 0.83
CA LEU A 78 9.00 0.60 1.83
C LEU A 78 7.85 -0.03 2.61
N ILE A 79 7.44 -1.25 2.26
CA ILE A 79 6.41 -2.05 2.93
C ILE A 79 5.00 -1.49 2.71
N ALA A 80 4.69 -0.34 3.30
CA ALA A 80 3.40 0.32 3.20
C ALA A 80 3.61 1.84 3.18
N VAL A 81 3.17 2.48 2.10
CA VAL A 81 3.24 3.93 1.93
C VAL A 81 1.83 4.50 1.98
N PRO A 82 1.47 5.30 2.99
CA PRO A 82 0.23 6.07 2.93
C PRO A 82 0.26 7.01 1.72
N ARG A 83 -0.87 7.16 1.02
CA ARG A 83 -0.95 8.00 -0.19
C ARG A 83 -0.43 9.42 0.03
N GLU A 84 -0.73 10.00 1.19
CA GLU A 84 -0.34 11.34 1.59
C GLU A 84 1.19 11.49 1.75
N TRP A 85 1.91 10.38 1.91
CA TRP A 85 3.37 10.32 2.06
C TRP A 85 4.09 9.80 0.81
N GLU A 86 3.40 9.62 -0.33
CA GLU A 86 4.01 9.05 -1.53
C GLU A 86 5.13 9.89 -2.15
N THR A 87 5.22 11.17 -1.79
CA THR A 87 6.25 12.12 -2.22
C THR A 87 7.32 12.37 -1.15
N LYS A 88 7.14 11.84 0.07
CA LYS A 88 8.13 11.92 1.14
C LYS A 88 9.29 10.99 0.81
N TYR A 89 10.52 11.48 0.91
CA TYR A 89 11.70 10.65 0.72
C TYR A 89 11.71 9.43 1.67
N PRO A 90 12.04 8.22 1.21
CA PRO A 90 12.54 7.89 -0.13
C PRO A 90 11.47 7.35 -1.10
N ALA A 91 10.17 7.57 -0.87
CA ALA A 91 9.08 6.98 -1.66
C ALA A 91 9.12 7.33 -3.17
N THR A 92 9.65 8.49 -3.55
CA THR A 92 9.91 8.85 -4.95
C THR A 92 11.30 8.51 -5.47
N HIS A 93 12.22 8.13 -4.58
CA HIS A 93 13.66 8.08 -4.83
C HIS A 93 14.24 6.69 -4.51
N TYR A 94 13.62 5.65 -5.05
CA TYR A 94 14.20 4.30 -5.03
C TYR A 94 14.00 3.58 -6.37
N ASP A 95 14.79 2.55 -6.62
CA ASP A 95 14.65 1.58 -7.69
C ASP A 95 14.94 0.18 -7.13
N PHE A 96 13.88 -0.60 -6.96
CA PHE A 96 13.92 -1.97 -6.47
C PHE A 96 13.23 -2.84 -7.51
N PRO A 97 13.94 -3.76 -8.19
CA PRO A 97 13.33 -4.70 -9.13
C PRO A 97 12.60 -5.81 -8.37
N PRO A 98 11.25 -5.88 -8.37
CA PRO A 98 10.51 -6.86 -7.55
C PRO A 98 10.86 -8.32 -7.87
N GLU A 99 11.23 -8.60 -9.12
CA GLU A 99 11.68 -9.90 -9.59
C GLU A 99 13.00 -10.38 -8.97
N LYS A 100 13.78 -9.47 -8.36
CA LYS A 100 15.04 -9.79 -7.69
C LYS A 100 14.88 -10.04 -6.18
N MET A 101 13.68 -9.89 -5.63
CA MET A 101 13.46 -10.15 -4.21
C MET A 101 13.67 -11.63 -3.89
N THR A 102 14.58 -11.93 -2.95
CA THR A 102 14.82 -13.31 -2.54
C THR A 102 13.77 -13.76 -1.52
N GLU A 103 13.79 -15.04 -1.16
CA GLU A 103 12.94 -15.55 -0.06
C GLU A 103 13.23 -14.82 1.27
N SER A 104 14.48 -14.40 1.51
CA SER A 104 14.85 -13.65 2.71
C SER A 104 14.21 -12.26 2.72
N GLY A 105 14.28 -11.52 1.61
CA GLY A 105 13.60 -10.23 1.45
C GLY A 105 12.10 -10.35 1.59
N ARG A 106 11.49 -11.41 1.01
CA ARG A 106 10.06 -11.70 1.17
C ARG A 106 9.67 -11.89 2.64
N LYS A 107 10.45 -12.65 3.42
CA LYS A 107 10.22 -12.84 4.86
C LYS A 107 10.28 -11.51 5.61
N VAL A 108 11.26 -10.65 5.28
CA VAL A 108 11.36 -9.30 5.86
C VAL A 108 10.13 -8.47 5.51
N PHE A 109 9.69 -8.50 4.25
CA PHE A 109 8.51 -7.77 3.80
C PHE A 109 7.27 -8.22 4.61
N ILE A 110 7.00 -9.51 4.67
CA ILE A 110 5.81 -10.04 5.35
C ILE A 110 5.81 -9.73 6.83
N ASN A 111 6.95 -9.92 7.50
CA ASN A 111 7.05 -9.62 8.92
C ASN A 111 6.79 -8.14 9.21
N ARG A 112 7.35 -7.25 8.40
CA ARG A 112 7.15 -5.80 8.57
C ARG A 112 5.75 -5.35 8.19
N LEU A 113 5.17 -5.94 7.16
CA LEU A 113 3.79 -5.65 6.74
C LEU A 113 2.78 -6.16 7.77
N ASN A 114 3.03 -7.31 8.41
CA ASN A 114 2.23 -7.81 9.52
C ASN A 114 2.27 -6.85 10.72
N LEU A 115 3.44 -6.30 11.06
CA LEU A 115 3.56 -5.27 12.10
C LEU A 115 2.76 -4.01 11.76
N PHE A 116 2.80 -3.57 10.50
CA PHE A 116 1.93 -2.50 10.03
C PHE A 116 0.45 -2.86 10.19
N PHE A 117 0.04 -4.08 9.82
CA PHE A 117 -1.36 -4.50 9.95
C PHE A 117 -1.84 -4.59 11.40
N LYS A 118 -1.01 -5.02 12.36
CA LYS A 118 -1.34 -4.98 13.79
C LYS A 118 -1.70 -3.58 14.29
N LYS A 119 -1.12 -2.53 13.69
CA LYS A 119 -1.52 -1.15 13.90
C LYS A 119 -2.77 -0.80 13.09
N ALA A 120 -2.79 -1.16 11.80
CA ALA A 120 -3.85 -0.80 10.86
C ALA A 120 -5.24 -1.31 11.28
N VAL A 121 -5.34 -2.51 11.85
CA VAL A 121 -6.62 -3.08 12.33
C VAL A 121 -7.24 -2.31 13.49
N LYS A 122 -6.45 -1.45 14.17
CA LYS A 122 -6.97 -0.53 15.19
C LYS A 122 -7.53 0.77 14.59
N MET A 123 -7.18 1.07 13.35
CA MET A 123 -7.58 2.30 12.63
C MET A 123 -8.74 2.04 11.66
N HIS A 124 -8.77 0.85 11.06
CA HIS A 124 -9.66 0.51 9.95
C HIS A 124 -10.54 -0.69 10.28
N ASN A 125 -11.81 -0.60 9.88
CA ASN A 125 -12.79 -1.67 10.02
C ASN A 125 -12.76 -2.60 8.80
N PHE A 126 -12.53 -2.03 7.60
CA PHE A 126 -12.56 -2.74 6.34
C PHE A 126 -11.21 -2.67 5.63
N PHE A 127 -10.77 -3.81 5.09
CA PHE A 127 -9.58 -3.92 4.25
C PHE A 127 -9.98 -4.41 2.87
N ILE A 128 -9.66 -3.65 1.84
CA ILE A 128 -9.94 -4.00 0.45
C ILE A 128 -8.62 -4.12 -0.30
N VAL A 129 -8.39 -5.28 -0.94
CA VAL A 129 -7.18 -5.54 -1.72
C VAL A 129 -7.47 -5.37 -3.20
N PHE A 130 -6.79 -4.41 -3.82
CA PHE A 130 -6.80 -4.20 -5.27
C PHE A 130 -5.36 -4.06 -5.77
N ALA A 131 -4.65 -5.20 -5.84
CA ALA A 131 -3.23 -5.25 -6.12
C ALA A 131 -2.86 -6.41 -7.07
N PRO A 132 -1.76 -6.29 -7.86
CA PRO A 132 -1.24 -7.39 -8.67
C PRO A 132 -0.98 -8.67 -7.85
N ASN A 133 -0.96 -9.83 -8.51
CA ASN A 133 -0.87 -11.13 -7.84
C ASN A 133 0.33 -11.28 -6.88
N HIS A 134 1.49 -10.72 -7.22
CA HIS A 134 2.68 -10.73 -6.36
C HIS A 134 2.39 -10.06 -5.00
N HIS A 135 1.99 -8.78 -5.03
CA HIS A 135 1.65 -8.01 -3.83
C HIS A 135 0.43 -8.59 -3.11
N LYS A 136 -0.60 -9.05 -3.84
CA LYS A 136 -1.80 -9.66 -3.27
C LYS A 136 -1.45 -10.83 -2.36
N ARG A 137 -0.56 -11.73 -2.78
CA ARG A 137 -0.14 -12.89 -1.96
C ARG A 137 0.56 -12.44 -0.67
N ILE A 138 1.48 -11.49 -0.77
CA ILE A 138 2.20 -10.93 0.39
C ILE A 138 1.22 -10.26 1.35
N ILE A 139 0.27 -9.46 0.85
CA ILE A 139 -0.76 -8.80 1.67
C ILE A 139 -1.58 -9.83 2.43
N LEU A 140 -2.12 -10.84 1.73
CA LEU A 140 -2.97 -11.86 2.35
C LEU A 140 -2.24 -12.66 3.42
N GLU A 141 -0.99 -13.06 3.17
CA GLU A 141 -0.17 -13.77 4.16
C GLU A 141 0.18 -12.87 5.36
N SER A 142 0.39 -11.57 5.13
CA SER A 142 0.79 -10.64 6.20
C SER A 142 -0.38 -10.23 7.10
N ILE A 143 -1.62 -10.22 6.59
CA ILE A 143 -2.82 -9.84 7.35
C ILE A 143 -3.56 -11.04 7.95
N ASP A 144 -3.13 -12.26 7.61
CA ASP A 144 -3.75 -13.49 8.10
C ASP A 144 -3.84 -13.53 9.63
N GLY A 145 -4.99 -13.99 10.14
CA GLY A 145 -5.32 -13.97 11.56
C GLY A 145 -5.57 -12.59 12.19
N LEU A 146 -5.38 -11.48 11.46
CA LEU A 146 -5.64 -10.12 11.96
C LEU A 146 -6.95 -9.53 11.41
N ALA A 147 -7.26 -9.75 10.14
CA ALA A 147 -8.49 -9.31 9.50
C ALA A 147 -8.82 -10.17 8.27
N HIS A 148 -10.06 -10.08 7.79
CA HIS A 148 -10.53 -10.77 6.59
C HIS A 148 -10.71 -9.76 5.45
N PRO A 149 -9.69 -9.55 4.60
CA PRO A 149 -9.77 -8.55 3.53
C PRO A 149 -10.70 -8.99 2.40
N ILE A 150 -11.43 -8.02 1.85
CA ILE A 150 -12.21 -8.19 0.62
C ILE A 150 -11.27 -8.06 -0.58
N VAL A 151 -11.19 -9.08 -1.42
CA VAL A 151 -10.25 -9.12 -2.55
C VAL A 151 -10.97 -8.80 -3.86
N VAL A 152 -10.48 -7.79 -4.58
CA VAL A 152 -10.95 -7.45 -5.93
C VAL A 152 -9.83 -7.72 -6.93
N SER A 153 -10.13 -8.48 -7.98
CA SER A 153 -9.17 -8.77 -9.06
C SER A 153 -8.61 -7.49 -9.66
N TYR A 154 -7.28 -7.36 -9.66
CA TYR A 154 -6.58 -6.17 -10.15
C TYR A 154 -6.60 -6.06 -11.68
N ASN A 155 -7.60 -5.33 -12.18
CA ASN A 155 -7.79 -5.04 -13.60
C ASN A 155 -8.66 -3.79 -13.74
N VAL A 156 -8.41 -2.97 -14.77
CA VAL A 156 -9.19 -1.74 -15.03
C VAL A 156 -10.68 -2.02 -15.23
N TYR A 157 -11.05 -3.17 -15.81
CA TYR A 157 -12.43 -3.59 -16.01
C TYR A 157 -13.13 -3.99 -14.69
N ARG A 158 -12.38 -4.14 -13.60
CA ARG A 158 -12.89 -4.47 -12.27
C ARG A 158 -13.06 -3.24 -11.37
N LEU A 159 -12.77 -2.04 -11.87
CA LEU A 159 -13.04 -0.79 -11.15
C LEU A 159 -14.53 -0.59 -10.79
N PRO A 160 -15.52 -0.97 -11.64
CA PRO A 160 -16.93 -0.92 -11.23
C PRO A 160 -17.23 -1.79 -10.02
N VAL A 161 -16.68 -3.02 -9.99
CA VAL A 161 -16.83 -3.94 -8.85
C VAL A 161 -16.15 -3.39 -7.60
N LEU A 162 -14.94 -2.82 -7.75
CA LEU A 162 -14.25 -2.15 -6.65
C LEU A 162 -15.11 -1.01 -6.09
N LEU A 163 -15.74 -0.20 -6.95
CA LEU A 163 -16.61 0.89 -6.56
C LEU A 163 -17.85 0.41 -5.81
N GLU A 164 -18.50 -0.65 -6.29
CA GLU A 164 -19.68 -1.23 -5.63
C GLU A 164 -19.35 -1.67 -4.21
N ILE A 165 -18.27 -2.44 -4.03
CA ILE A 165 -17.79 -2.88 -2.72
C ILE A 165 -17.46 -1.69 -1.82
N LEU A 166 -16.74 -0.68 -2.36
CA LEU A 166 -16.39 0.52 -1.60
C LEU A 166 -17.64 1.28 -1.12
N LYS A 167 -18.69 1.35 -1.93
CA LYS A 167 -19.96 1.99 -1.54
C LYS A 167 -20.70 1.19 -0.49
N GLU A 168 -20.74 -0.13 -0.65
CA GLU A 168 -21.37 -1.05 0.31
C GLU A 168 -20.77 -0.87 1.70
N VAL A 169 -19.45 -1.03 1.84
CA VAL A 169 -18.79 -0.87 3.14
C VAL A 169 -18.83 0.56 3.66
N ALA A 170 -18.89 1.56 2.77
CA ALA A 170 -19.02 2.97 3.16
C ALA A 170 -20.42 3.36 3.67
N HIS A 171 -21.44 2.53 3.46
CA HIS A 171 -22.76 2.68 4.05
C HIS A 171 -22.86 2.03 5.44
N GLU A 172 -21.94 1.12 5.79
CA GLU A 172 -21.87 0.46 7.10
C GLU A 172 -21.17 1.29 8.18
N ILE A 173 -20.58 2.43 7.80
CA ILE A 173 -19.82 3.36 8.66
C ILE A 173 -20.60 4.65 8.84
#